data_AF-A0AAV5QFW1-F1
#
_entry.id   AF-A0AAV5QFW1-F1
#
_cell.length_a   1.000
_cell.length_b   1.000
_cell.length_c   1.000
_cell.angle_alpha   90.00
_cell.angle_beta   90.00
_cell.angle_gamma   90.00
#
_symmetry.space_group_name_H-M   'P 1'
#
loop_
_entity.id
_entity.type
_entity.pdbx_description
1 polymer ?
#
loop_
_entity_poly.entity_id
_entity_poly.type
_entity_poly.pdbx_seq_one_letter_code
_entity_poly.pdbx_strand_id
1 'polypeptide(L)'
;MLRNSIARNVTSRLLSRNGQTLSKNVATGLKFTPVRYNSTLKSEDQVKPVFTRLSDENDPERNLFFKYTWGTWLKNDKQEKEKRFTSFSIEGLNKVVQGLFQAEPVADGTLPKPLKNSDNTVSFTQNIKDLVGDVKEADKLFVKTMSSIHEGKHNRVYKIELSNGKALVLRVPYKLLTEYATSRQIQSEAATLDFARYKLGVRVPKVLSYGMHSLNPVRTPYILMEYVEGDLLMKQWDPAVETSDPSHRDTLNKVIKPLSNFQKKLLSVEFNQFGSLYFTDDVSPQLQLKGEPYAGETDDNLKGRWRMGLSMDRNLWRNKEQLQPSQFNPLLGPIDKSQPEKIIQDAANMEIENLRSRLGLTDADASNKVEDPELLKREIKVYEKLAHIAPFLIDDKSNAIPKVEELFKPRLAHPDIDPMNVISSKNGELVFLDFENVTVKPFIYTKSPDFVNYDGYKIYDLADIPDFEKLSDQEKYEYSLMQKRSRNQHLWEFALNENNRELISSVSPYIKELKSPYTVSLLSRNDKDYLFIEEALLKLKHNWTPYLDSGLVKDDGSKEYPVKWSEEDLKSFEAAFTEYQKELMNRPFAATQGWVPQDTFEKLLGQGFLEKVDDEYKFKKD
;
A
#
# COMPACT_ATOMS: atom_id res chain seq x y z
N MET A 1 -6.01 4.71 36.31
CA MET A 1 -6.77 3.81 37.20
C MET A 1 -8.14 3.43 36.59
N LEU A 2 -8.15 2.77 35.43
CA LEU A 2 -9.39 2.26 34.79
C LEU A 2 -9.10 0.96 34.03
N ARG A 3 -8.30 0.08 34.64
CA ARG A 3 -7.92 -1.24 34.12
C ARG A 3 -8.53 -2.42 34.89
N ASN A 4 -9.33 -2.18 35.94
CA ASN A 4 -9.62 -3.22 36.94
C ASN A 4 -11.04 -3.81 37.00
N SER A 5 -12.00 -3.45 36.14
CA SER A 5 -13.37 -3.98 36.30
C SER A 5 -13.94 -4.85 35.17
N ILE A 6 -13.26 -5.02 34.03
CA ILE A 6 -13.78 -5.85 32.92
C ILE A 6 -12.92 -7.10 32.67
N ALA A 7 -11.64 -7.08 33.06
CA ALA A 7 -10.68 -8.15 32.78
C ALA A 7 -10.65 -9.31 33.79
N ARG A 8 -11.59 -9.41 34.76
CA ARG A 8 -11.51 -10.40 35.85
C ARG A 8 -12.40 -11.63 35.74
N ASN A 9 -13.40 -11.66 34.86
CA ASN A 9 -14.36 -12.79 34.82
C ASN A 9 -14.23 -13.73 33.61
N VAL A 10 -13.33 -13.46 32.65
CA VAL A 10 -13.16 -14.31 31.44
C VAL A 10 -11.78 -14.99 31.39
N THR A 11 -10.81 -14.53 32.17
CA THR A 11 -9.39 -14.90 32.10
C THR A 11 -9.02 -16.23 32.76
N SER A 12 -9.89 -16.84 33.57
CA SER A 12 -9.52 -18.04 34.36
C SER A 12 -9.82 -19.39 33.68
N ARG A 13 -10.59 -19.43 32.58
CA ARG A 13 -11.01 -20.72 31.96
C ARG A 13 -10.36 -21.07 30.62
N LEU A 14 -9.64 -20.15 29.98
CA LEU A 14 -9.08 -20.38 28.62
C LEU A 14 -7.58 -20.74 28.58
N LEU A 15 -6.88 -20.71 29.72
CA LEU A 15 -5.42 -20.92 29.76
C LEU A 15 -4.97 -22.35 30.12
N SER A 16 -5.89 -23.29 30.35
CA SER A 16 -5.48 -24.67 30.64
C SER A 16 -5.70 -25.60 29.45
N ARG A 17 -4.57 -26.09 28.91
CA ARG A 17 -4.44 -27.30 28.08
C ARG A 17 -5.05 -27.20 26.67
N ASN A 18 -4.22 -26.80 25.69
CA ASN A 18 -4.11 -27.38 24.32
C ASN A 18 -3.51 -26.41 23.27
N GLY A 19 -3.18 -25.16 23.61
CA GLY A 19 -2.60 -24.19 22.64
C GLY A 19 -1.07 -24.15 22.51
N GLN A 20 -0.32 -24.94 23.29
CA GLN A 20 1.15 -24.84 23.38
C GLN A 20 1.92 -25.59 22.27
N THR A 21 1.28 -26.50 21.55
CA THR A 21 1.95 -27.36 20.55
C THR A 21 1.75 -26.93 19.10
N LEU A 22 0.65 -26.25 18.78
CA LEU A 22 0.35 -25.78 17.40
C LEU A 22 0.95 -24.40 17.08
N SER A 23 1.18 -23.56 18.09
CA SER A 23 1.69 -22.19 17.93
C SER A 23 3.22 -22.10 17.83
N LYS A 24 3.95 -23.14 18.25
CA LYS A 24 5.43 -23.15 18.19
C LYS A 24 5.94 -23.15 16.75
N ASN A 25 5.25 -23.79 15.81
CA ASN A 25 5.73 -23.93 14.43
C ASN A 25 5.44 -22.72 13.53
N VAL A 26 4.47 -21.87 13.89
CA VAL A 26 4.12 -20.67 13.11
C VAL A 26 5.06 -19.49 13.42
N ALA A 27 5.63 -19.45 14.63
CA ALA A 27 6.54 -18.38 15.05
C ALA A 27 8.02 -18.63 14.70
N THR A 28 8.44 -19.87 14.42
CA THR A 28 9.84 -20.25 14.20
C THR A 28 10.23 -20.47 12.73
N GLY A 29 9.35 -20.15 11.78
CA GLY A 29 9.59 -20.37 10.34
C GLY A 29 10.38 -19.27 9.62
N LEU A 30 10.56 -18.09 10.20
CA LEU A 30 11.36 -17.06 9.55
C LEU A 30 12.75 -17.06 10.14
N LYS A 31 13.61 -17.97 9.64
CA LYS A 31 15.07 -17.76 9.68
C LYS A 31 15.38 -16.52 8.82
N PHE A 32 15.10 -15.34 9.36
CA PHE A 32 15.76 -14.13 8.91
C PHE A 32 17.18 -14.21 9.45
N THR A 33 18.10 -14.71 8.63
CA THR A 33 19.50 -14.34 8.81
C THR A 33 19.54 -12.81 8.76
N PRO A 34 19.97 -12.12 9.82
CA PRO A 34 20.03 -10.67 9.82
C PRO A 34 21.18 -10.26 8.91
N VAL A 35 20.92 -10.10 7.62
CA VAL A 35 21.80 -9.28 6.80
C VAL A 35 21.63 -7.86 7.34
N ARG A 36 22.65 -7.36 8.05
CA ARG A 36 22.76 -5.94 8.36
C ARG A 36 22.71 -5.17 7.05
N TYR A 37 21.55 -4.61 6.72
CA TYR A 37 21.41 -3.64 5.63
C TYR A 37 21.86 -2.27 6.14
N ASN A 38 23.16 -2.15 6.40
CA ASN A 38 23.78 -0.83 6.35
C ASN A 38 23.99 -0.53 4.86
N SER A 39 23.13 0.32 4.31
CA SER A 39 23.46 1.05 3.08
C SER A 39 24.64 1.96 3.41
N THR A 40 25.85 1.43 3.24
CA THR A 40 27.05 2.24 3.11
C THR A 40 27.38 2.32 1.64
N LEU A 41 26.67 3.16 0.89
CA LEU A 41 27.25 3.69 -0.32
C LEU A 41 28.46 4.53 0.09
N LYS A 42 29.65 3.93 0.02
CA LYS A 42 30.82 4.68 -0.43
C LYS A 42 30.59 4.97 -1.91
N SER A 43 30.17 6.19 -2.20
CA SER A 43 29.99 6.71 -3.55
C SER A 43 31.35 6.99 -4.22
N GLU A 44 32.17 5.96 -4.48
CA GLU A 44 33.49 6.18 -5.09
C GLU A 44 33.88 5.21 -6.21
N ASP A 45 33.00 4.31 -6.66
CA ASP A 45 33.19 3.75 -8.00
C ASP A 45 32.62 4.75 -9.01
N GLN A 46 33.54 5.35 -9.78
CA GLN A 46 33.23 6.29 -10.85
C GLN A 46 32.33 5.63 -11.90
N VAL A 47 31.01 5.73 -11.70
CA VAL A 47 30.03 5.43 -12.74
C VAL A 47 30.38 6.33 -13.91
N LYS A 48 30.85 5.75 -15.02
CA LYS A 48 31.14 6.51 -16.23
C LYS A 48 29.83 7.17 -16.68
N PRO A 49 29.75 8.51 -16.74
CA PRO A 49 28.54 9.18 -17.20
C PRO A 49 28.30 8.80 -18.66
N VAL A 50 27.14 8.20 -18.93
CA VAL A 50 26.65 7.96 -20.30
C VAL A 50 25.89 9.21 -20.73
N PHE A 51 26.42 9.92 -21.72
CA PHE A 51 25.77 11.10 -22.29
C PHE A 51 24.89 10.66 -23.46
N THR A 52 23.57 10.83 -23.33
CA THR A 52 22.59 10.54 -24.39
C THR A 52 21.83 11.82 -24.77
N ARG A 53 21.45 11.94 -26.05
CA ARG A 53 20.54 12.98 -26.53
C ARG A 53 19.11 12.46 -26.40
N LEU A 54 18.44 12.78 -25.28
CA LEU A 54 17.08 12.28 -25.00
C LEU A 54 16.02 12.65 -26.06
N SER A 55 16.27 13.68 -26.89
CA SER A 55 15.41 14.08 -28.01
C SER A 55 15.65 13.30 -29.31
N ASP A 56 16.76 12.57 -29.44
CA ASP A 56 17.06 11.76 -30.61
C ASP A 56 16.54 10.34 -30.41
N GLU A 57 15.42 9.99 -31.04
CA GLU A 57 14.81 8.65 -30.92
C GLU A 57 15.72 7.53 -31.46
N ASN A 58 16.74 7.85 -32.26
CA ASN A 58 17.69 6.89 -32.83
C ASN A 58 18.97 6.72 -31.99
N ASP A 59 19.14 7.48 -30.90
CA ASP A 59 20.31 7.33 -30.04
C ASP A 59 20.26 5.94 -29.35
N PRO A 60 21.24 5.05 -29.60
CA PRO A 60 21.23 3.70 -29.05
C PRO A 60 21.31 3.67 -27.52
N GLU A 61 21.88 4.71 -26.91
CA GLU A 61 22.04 4.84 -25.46
C GLU A 61 20.80 5.44 -24.79
N ARG A 62 19.89 6.05 -25.56
CA ARG A 62 18.65 6.69 -25.04
C ARG A 62 17.78 5.70 -24.26
N ASN A 63 17.70 4.45 -24.71
CA ASN A 63 16.87 3.44 -24.07
C ASN A 63 17.37 3.09 -22.67
N LEU A 64 18.67 3.24 -22.36
CA LEU A 64 19.20 3.01 -21.02
C LEU A 64 18.53 3.91 -19.98
N PHE A 65 18.18 5.13 -20.37
CA PHE A 65 17.50 6.09 -19.50
C PHE A 65 16.12 5.61 -19.03
N PHE A 66 15.46 4.73 -19.79
CA PHE A 66 14.13 4.21 -19.47
C PHE A 66 14.12 2.79 -18.89
N LYS A 67 15.28 2.10 -18.88
CA LYS A 67 15.38 0.74 -18.31
C LYS A 67 15.30 0.75 -16.79
N TYR A 68 14.65 -0.26 -16.23
CA TYR A 68 14.60 -0.49 -14.79
C TYR A 68 15.96 -1.00 -14.27
N THR A 69 16.48 -0.37 -13.22
CA THR A 69 17.82 -0.67 -12.69
C THR A 69 17.85 -0.98 -11.19
N TRP A 70 16.75 -0.76 -10.46
CA TRP A 70 16.75 -0.79 -9.00
C TRP A 70 16.84 -2.18 -8.36
N GLY A 71 16.56 -3.24 -9.12
CA GLY A 71 16.63 -4.59 -8.60
C GLY A 71 16.54 -5.65 -9.68
N THR A 72 16.73 -6.89 -9.23
CA THR A 72 16.75 -8.07 -10.07
C THR A 72 15.81 -9.13 -9.49
N TRP A 73 15.01 -9.75 -10.36
CA TRP A 73 14.21 -10.91 -9.98
C TRP A 73 15.04 -12.18 -10.16
N LEU A 74 15.02 -13.06 -9.16
CA LEU A 74 15.69 -14.35 -9.26
C LEU A 74 15.07 -15.25 -10.37
N LYS A 75 13.81 -15.00 -10.73
CA LYS A 75 13.10 -15.67 -11.82
C LYS A 75 12.43 -14.65 -12.74
N ASN A 76 12.42 -14.91 -14.04
CA ASN A 76 11.79 -14.04 -15.06
C ASN A 76 12.27 -12.57 -15.05
N ASP A 77 13.54 -12.32 -14.71
CA ASP A 77 14.09 -10.96 -14.59
C ASP A 77 13.89 -10.13 -15.85
N LYS A 78 14.18 -10.73 -17.01
CA LYS A 78 14.05 -10.07 -18.31
C LYS A 78 12.61 -9.59 -18.54
N GLN A 79 11.63 -10.47 -18.33
CA GLN A 79 10.22 -10.16 -18.53
C GLN A 79 9.73 -9.09 -17.53
N GLU A 80 10.16 -9.16 -16.26
CA GLU A 80 9.79 -8.17 -15.23
C GLU A 80 10.41 -6.80 -15.50
N LYS A 81 11.63 -6.73 -16.06
CA LYS A 81 12.27 -5.50 -16.49
C LYS A 81 11.64 -4.93 -17.76
N GLU A 82 11.25 -5.77 -18.72
CA GLU A 82 10.55 -5.35 -19.95
C GLU A 82 9.19 -4.70 -19.63
N LYS A 83 8.42 -5.26 -18.68
CA LYS A 83 7.15 -4.64 -18.19
C LYS A 83 7.36 -3.26 -17.55
N ARG A 84 8.58 -2.96 -17.10
CA ARG A 84 8.97 -1.69 -16.45
C ARG A 84 9.77 -0.77 -17.36
N PHE A 85 9.77 -1.05 -18.66
CA PHE A 85 10.27 -0.11 -19.66
C PHE A 85 9.15 0.86 -20.07
N THR A 86 9.25 2.12 -19.65
CA THR A 86 8.32 3.18 -20.06
C THR A 86 9.09 4.36 -20.67
N SER A 87 9.11 4.42 -22.01
CA SER A 87 9.60 5.58 -22.75
C SER A 87 8.53 6.65 -22.90
N PHE A 88 8.94 7.90 -23.04
CA PHE A 88 8.04 9.03 -23.25
C PHE A 88 8.66 10.13 -24.15
N SER A 89 7.82 11.09 -24.56
CA SER A 89 8.21 12.20 -25.44
C SER A 89 8.73 13.40 -24.65
N ILE A 90 10.02 13.71 -24.82
CA ILE A 90 10.65 14.90 -24.23
C ILE A 90 10.21 16.18 -24.92
N GLU A 91 10.01 16.14 -26.24
CA GLU A 91 9.41 17.27 -26.99
C GLU A 91 7.99 17.54 -26.49
N GLY A 92 7.22 16.48 -26.27
CA GLY A 92 5.89 16.53 -25.69
C GLY A 92 5.87 17.13 -24.30
N LEU A 93 6.78 16.70 -23.44
CA LEU A 93 6.97 17.28 -22.12
C LEU A 93 7.30 18.78 -22.19
N ASN A 94 8.16 19.20 -23.13
CA ASN A 94 8.43 20.61 -23.37
C ASN A 94 7.18 21.39 -23.79
N LYS A 95 6.30 20.81 -24.63
CA LYS A 95 5.02 21.43 -24.99
C LYS A 95 4.09 21.59 -23.79
N VAL A 96 3.99 20.57 -22.94
CA VAL A 96 3.20 20.65 -21.68
C VAL A 96 3.76 21.73 -20.77
N VAL A 97 5.07 21.73 -20.55
CA VAL A 97 5.76 22.76 -19.77
C VAL A 97 5.41 24.13 -20.34
N GLN A 98 5.67 24.39 -21.63
CA GLN A 98 5.36 25.67 -22.29
C GLN A 98 3.89 26.09 -22.18
N GLY A 99 2.95 25.16 -22.37
CA GLY A 99 1.51 25.43 -22.25
C GLY A 99 1.09 25.87 -20.86
N LEU A 100 1.72 25.33 -19.81
CA LEU A 100 1.47 25.78 -18.43
C LEU A 100 1.87 27.25 -18.23
N PHE A 101 2.89 27.75 -18.93
CA PHE A 101 3.34 29.15 -18.82
C PHE A 101 2.48 30.17 -19.53
N GLN A 102 1.78 29.73 -20.57
CA GLN A 102 0.88 30.59 -21.33
C GLN A 102 -0.49 30.73 -20.66
N ALA A 103 -0.74 29.98 -19.59
CA ALA A 103 -1.98 30.08 -18.83
C ALA A 103 -2.03 31.39 -18.04
N GLU A 104 -3.16 32.09 -18.11
CA GLU A 104 -3.40 33.32 -17.36
C GLU A 104 -3.25 33.10 -15.85
N PRO A 105 -2.57 34.02 -15.13
CA PRO A 105 -2.44 33.96 -13.69
C PRO A 105 -3.81 33.91 -13.01
N VAL A 106 -3.93 33.02 -12.03
CA VAL A 106 -5.12 32.94 -11.17
C VAL A 106 -5.05 34.03 -10.12
N ALA A 107 -6.17 34.70 -9.84
CA ALA A 107 -6.24 35.71 -8.79
C ALA A 107 -5.97 35.10 -7.40
N ASP A 108 -5.19 35.81 -6.58
CA ASP A 108 -4.83 35.36 -5.24
C ASP A 108 -6.08 35.03 -4.41
N GLY A 109 -6.08 33.89 -3.71
CA GLY A 109 -7.19 33.44 -2.87
C GLY A 109 -8.32 32.69 -3.61
N THR A 110 -8.23 32.52 -4.93
CA THR A 110 -9.18 31.70 -5.71
C THR A 110 -8.60 30.31 -5.97
N LEU A 111 -9.47 29.28 -5.92
CA LEU A 111 -9.10 27.90 -6.24
C LEU A 111 -9.91 27.39 -7.44
N PRO A 112 -9.47 27.63 -8.68
CA PRO A 112 -10.18 27.19 -9.87
C PRO A 112 -10.22 25.66 -9.95
N LYS A 113 -11.22 25.16 -10.69
CA LYS A 113 -11.26 23.74 -11.07
C LYS A 113 -10.05 23.38 -11.94
N PRO A 114 -9.58 22.13 -11.89
CA PRO A 114 -8.56 21.66 -12.82
C PRO A 114 -8.98 21.90 -14.27
N LEU A 115 -8.11 22.52 -15.06
CA LEU A 115 -8.37 22.87 -16.45
C LEU A 115 -8.11 21.66 -17.35
N LYS A 116 -9.14 21.18 -18.05
CA LYS A 116 -9.00 20.13 -19.07
C LYS A 116 -8.62 20.78 -20.41
N ASN A 117 -7.43 20.46 -20.91
CA ASN A 117 -6.90 21.02 -22.14
C ASN A 117 -7.30 20.17 -23.36
N SER A 118 -7.26 20.76 -24.56
CA SER A 118 -7.57 20.08 -25.82
C SER A 118 -6.59 18.98 -26.22
N ASP A 119 -5.40 18.95 -25.59
CA ASP A 119 -4.36 17.93 -25.80
C ASP A 119 -4.46 16.75 -24.80
N ASN A 120 -5.60 16.63 -24.11
CA ASN A 120 -5.89 15.62 -23.09
C ASN A 120 -4.99 15.67 -21.84
N THR A 121 -4.32 16.80 -21.60
CA THR A 121 -3.71 17.08 -20.30
C THR A 121 -4.70 17.80 -19.39
N VAL A 122 -4.49 17.68 -18.09
CA VAL A 122 -5.18 18.48 -17.08
C VAL A 122 -4.15 19.36 -16.38
N SER A 123 -4.46 20.64 -16.18
CA SER A 123 -3.56 21.64 -15.59
C SER A 123 -4.15 22.29 -14.34
N PHE A 124 -3.28 22.63 -13.38
CA PHE A 124 -3.62 23.27 -12.11
C PHE A 124 -3.04 24.68 -12.11
N THR A 125 -3.77 25.64 -12.69
CA THR A 125 -3.30 27.00 -12.93
C THR A 125 -2.91 27.76 -11.66
N GLN A 126 -3.56 27.46 -10.54
CA GLN A 126 -3.24 28.05 -9.23
C GLN A 126 -1.87 27.65 -8.67
N ASN A 127 -1.29 26.54 -9.14
CA ASN A 127 -0.01 26.05 -8.65
C ASN A 127 1.18 26.58 -9.47
N ILE A 128 0.93 27.23 -10.60
CA ILE A 128 1.97 27.58 -11.58
C ILE A 128 2.86 28.70 -11.04
N LYS A 129 2.30 29.88 -10.74
CA LYS A 129 3.05 31.08 -10.33
C LYS A 129 4.12 30.80 -9.27
N ASP A 130 3.76 30.07 -8.21
CA ASP A 130 4.66 29.76 -7.08
C ASP A 130 5.85 28.87 -7.46
N LEU A 131 5.66 27.95 -8.40
CA LEU A 131 6.64 26.89 -8.67
C LEU A 131 7.63 27.30 -9.76
N VAL A 132 7.18 28.14 -10.68
CA VAL A 132 7.94 28.44 -11.89
C VAL A 132 8.25 29.93 -12.07
N GLY A 133 7.71 30.80 -11.20
CA GLY A 133 8.03 32.23 -11.10
C GLY A 133 7.32 33.11 -12.13
N ASP A 134 7.58 34.42 -12.07
CA ASP A 134 7.11 35.40 -13.07
C ASP A 134 7.94 35.24 -14.35
N VAL A 135 7.44 34.44 -15.30
CA VAL A 135 8.07 34.22 -16.60
C VAL A 135 7.50 35.24 -17.60
N LYS A 136 8.36 36.03 -18.25
CA LYS A 136 7.91 36.97 -19.29
C LYS A 136 7.64 36.20 -20.59
N GLU A 137 6.72 36.67 -21.44
CA GLU A 137 6.39 36.02 -22.73
C GLU A 137 7.60 35.71 -23.64
N ALA A 138 8.70 36.46 -23.49
CA ALA A 138 9.94 36.26 -24.24
C ALA A 138 10.79 35.06 -23.76
N ASP A 139 10.55 34.56 -22.55
CA ASP A 139 11.31 33.45 -21.97
C ASP A 139 10.73 32.12 -22.44
N LYS A 140 11.34 31.51 -23.46
CA LYS A 140 11.04 30.12 -23.81
C LYS A 140 11.47 29.23 -22.65
N LEU A 141 10.53 28.79 -21.80
CA LEU A 141 10.83 27.78 -20.81
C LEU A 141 10.91 26.40 -21.47
N PHE A 142 11.96 25.66 -21.14
CA PHE A 142 12.16 24.30 -21.61
C PHE A 142 12.92 23.48 -20.57
N VAL A 143 12.82 22.16 -20.70
CA VAL A 143 13.59 21.18 -19.94
C VAL A 143 15.05 21.28 -20.34
N LYS A 144 15.89 21.73 -19.41
CA LYS A 144 17.35 21.87 -19.58
C LYS A 144 18.07 20.57 -19.28
N THR A 145 17.74 19.92 -18.17
CA THR A 145 18.30 18.62 -17.77
C THR A 145 17.22 17.73 -17.18
N MET A 146 17.46 16.42 -17.19
CA MET A 146 16.59 15.43 -16.57
C MET A 146 17.44 14.33 -15.95
N SER A 147 17.03 13.84 -14.78
CA SER A 147 17.68 12.72 -14.09
C SER A 147 16.63 11.82 -13.42
N SER A 148 16.85 10.51 -13.44
CA SER A 148 16.07 9.57 -12.63
C SER A 148 16.49 9.71 -11.18
N ILE A 149 15.57 10.05 -10.28
CA ILE A 149 15.88 10.25 -8.85
C ILE A 149 15.30 9.16 -7.95
N HIS A 150 14.33 8.39 -8.44
CA HIS A 150 13.77 7.25 -7.73
C HIS A 150 13.08 6.26 -8.70
N GLU A 151 13.31 4.96 -8.48
CA GLU A 151 12.62 3.88 -9.20
C GLU A 151 11.91 2.97 -8.18
N GLY A 152 10.58 3.07 -8.13
CA GLY A 152 9.76 2.18 -7.31
C GLY A 152 9.40 0.88 -8.04
N LYS A 153 8.50 0.08 -7.47
CA LYS A 153 7.94 -1.10 -8.16
C LYS A 153 6.88 -0.76 -9.21
N HIS A 154 6.25 0.41 -9.07
CA HIS A 154 5.08 0.84 -9.85
C HIS A 154 5.32 2.09 -10.69
N ASN A 155 6.27 2.94 -10.30
CA ASN A 155 6.54 4.21 -10.95
C ASN A 155 8.04 4.47 -11.05
N ARG A 156 8.39 5.29 -12.03
CA ARG A 156 9.68 5.97 -12.11
C ARG A 156 9.50 7.47 -11.91
N VAL A 157 10.43 8.08 -11.20
CA VAL A 157 10.40 9.49 -10.83
C VAL A 157 11.62 10.18 -11.38
N TYR A 158 11.38 11.20 -12.20
CA TYR A 158 12.42 12.00 -12.83
C TYR A 158 12.42 13.42 -12.26
N LYS A 159 13.59 13.92 -11.87
CA LYS A 159 13.80 15.35 -11.65
C LYS A 159 14.02 16.02 -12.99
N ILE A 160 13.31 17.11 -13.22
CA ILE A 160 13.41 17.96 -14.40
C ILE A 160 13.93 19.31 -13.95
N GLU A 161 15.03 19.78 -14.52
CA GLU A 161 15.49 21.16 -14.31
C GLU A 161 15.14 22.00 -15.54
N LEU A 162 14.51 23.13 -15.31
CA LEU A 162 14.03 24.05 -16.33
C LEU A 162 15.11 25.08 -16.67
N SER A 163 14.97 25.75 -17.82
CA SER A 163 15.92 26.77 -18.29
C SER A 163 16.07 27.96 -17.34
N ASN A 164 15.10 28.24 -16.48
CA ASN A 164 15.14 29.27 -15.43
C ASN A 164 15.75 28.79 -14.09
N GLY A 165 16.27 27.57 -14.04
CA GLY A 165 16.89 26.99 -12.83
C GLY A 165 15.91 26.42 -11.81
N LYS A 166 14.59 26.48 -12.06
CA LYS A 166 13.59 25.78 -11.25
C LYS A 166 13.58 24.29 -11.55
N ALA A 167 13.12 23.49 -10.59
CA ALA A 167 13.02 22.05 -10.74
C ALA A 167 11.59 21.55 -10.53
N LEU A 168 11.22 20.52 -11.28
CA LEU A 168 9.96 19.79 -11.19
C LEU A 168 10.23 18.29 -11.07
N VAL A 169 9.18 17.55 -10.74
CA VAL A 169 9.16 16.09 -10.72
C VAL A 169 8.17 15.59 -11.75
N LEU A 170 8.62 14.67 -12.61
CA LEU A 170 7.76 13.88 -13.47
C LEU A 170 7.69 12.45 -12.92
N ARG A 171 6.51 12.06 -12.43
CA ARG A 171 6.18 10.69 -12.05
C ARG A 171 5.53 9.99 -13.24
N VAL A 172 6.10 8.87 -13.65
CA VAL A 172 5.62 8.04 -14.77
C VAL A 172 5.33 6.63 -14.26
N PRO A 173 4.09 6.14 -14.33
CA PRO A 173 3.77 4.77 -13.99
C PRO A 173 4.36 3.77 -15.00
N TYR A 174 4.72 2.59 -14.50
CA TYR A 174 5.00 1.43 -15.34
C TYR A 174 3.69 0.83 -15.87
N LYS A 175 3.76 0.17 -17.02
CA LYS A 175 2.61 -0.44 -17.69
C LYS A 175 2.20 -1.78 -17.06
N LEU A 176 1.97 -1.76 -15.74
CA LEU A 176 1.62 -2.95 -14.95
C LEU A 176 0.12 -3.17 -14.80
N LEU A 177 -0.68 -2.13 -15.07
CA LEU A 177 -2.13 -2.18 -15.03
C LEU A 177 -2.69 -1.89 -16.43
N THR A 178 -3.99 -2.16 -16.63
CA THR A 178 -4.69 -1.72 -17.84
C THR A 178 -4.67 -0.19 -17.97
N GLU A 179 -4.84 0.32 -19.20
CA GLU A 179 -4.93 1.77 -19.42
C GLU A 179 -6.08 2.40 -18.63
N TYR A 180 -7.23 1.69 -18.55
CA TYR A 180 -8.38 2.14 -17.77
C TYR A 180 -8.04 2.29 -16.29
N ALA A 181 -7.46 1.25 -15.66
CA ALA A 181 -7.05 1.29 -14.26
C ALA A 181 -6.01 2.38 -13.98
N THR A 182 -5.01 2.51 -14.85
CA THR A 182 -3.98 3.56 -14.76
C THR A 182 -4.59 4.96 -14.83
N SER A 183 -5.58 5.18 -15.71
CA SER A 183 -6.28 6.47 -15.83
C SER A 183 -7.03 6.84 -14.55
N ARG A 184 -7.75 5.87 -13.94
CA ARG A 184 -8.49 6.07 -12.69
C ARG A 184 -7.54 6.35 -11.53
N GLN A 185 -6.40 5.68 -11.49
CA GLN A 185 -5.39 5.85 -10.47
C GLN A 185 -4.80 7.26 -10.48
N ILE A 186 -4.38 7.76 -11.66
CA ILE A 186 -3.83 9.12 -11.81
C ILE A 186 -4.84 10.19 -11.39
N GLN A 187 -6.09 10.07 -11.85
CA GLN A 187 -7.14 11.04 -11.49
C GLN A 187 -7.44 11.04 -10.00
N SER A 188 -7.49 9.86 -9.37
CA SER A 188 -7.75 9.75 -7.95
C SER A 188 -6.58 10.26 -7.11
N GLU A 189 -5.34 9.97 -7.50
CA GLU A 189 -4.15 10.46 -6.84
C GLU A 189 -4.08 12.00 -6.90
N ALA A 190 -4.29 12.59 -8.08
CA ALA A 190 -4.29 14.04 -8.25
C ALA A 190 -5.38 14.72 -7.39
N ALA A 191 -6.59 14.16 -7.36
CA ALA A 191 -7.68 14.66 -6.53
C ALA A 191 -7.38 14.53 -5.02
N THR A 192 -6.74 13.44 -4.61
CA THR A 192 -6.41 13.18 -3.21
C THR A 192 -5.27 14.09 -2.73
N LEU A 193 -4.25 14.35 -3.55
CA LEU A 193 -3.19 15.33 -3.25
C LEU A 193 -3.79 16.73 -3.05
N ASP A 194 -4.70 17.12 -3.94
CA ASP A 194 -5.39 18.40 -3.86
C ASP A 194 -6.28 18.50 -2.60
N PHE A 195 -7.02 17.44 -2.28
CA PHE A 195 -7.79 17.32 -1.03
C PHE A 195 -6.90 17.40 0.22
N ALA A 196 -5.80 16.65 0.25
CA ALA A 196 -4.87 16.64 1.37
C ALA A 196 -4.28 18.04 1.62
N ARG A 197 -3.96 18.76 0.55
CA ARG A 197 -3.45 20.13 0.64
C ARG A 197 -4.50 21.11 1.15
N TYR A 198 -5.64 21.21 0.47
CA TYR A 198 -6.59 22.30 0.69
C TYR A 198 -7.60 22.00 1.80
N LYS A 199 -8.04 20.73 1.96
CA LYS A 199 -8.98 20.37 3.03
C LYS A 199 -8.28 19.97 4.32
N LEU A 200 -7.20 19.18 4.24
CA LEU A 200 -6.55 18.64 5.45
C LEU A 200 -5.36 19.49 5.94
N GLY A 201 -4.92 20.48 5.16
CA GLY A 201 -3.72 21.26 5.48
C GLY A 201 -2.47 20.38 5.63
N VAL A 202 -2.38 19.30 4.85
CA VAL A 202 -1.19 18.46 4.74
C VAL A 202 -0.29 19.05 3.66
N ARG A 203 1.00 19.17 3.95
CA ARG A 203 1.98 19.55 2.92
C ARG A 203 2.25 18.34 2.04
N VAL A 204 1.88 18.45 0.78
CA VAL A 204 2.12 17.48 -0.29
C VAL A 204 2.65 18.22 -1.52
N PRO A 205 3.37 17.59 -2.46
CA PRO A 205 3.81 18.28 -3.67
C PRO A 205 2.64 18.91 -4.43
N LYS A 206 2.78 20.16 -4.87
CA LYS A 206 1.78 20.78 -5.75
C LYS A 206 1.79 20.08 -7.11
N VAL A 207 0.64 19.58 -7.56
CA VAL A 207 0.47 19.07 -8.93
C VAL A 207 0.36 20.24 -9.90
N LEU A 208 1.12 20.23 -10.99
CA LEU A 208 1.00 21.23 -12.06
C LEU A 208 0.16 20.69 -13.21
N SER A 209 0.39 19.43 -13.59
CA SER A 209 -0.32 18.80 -14.70
C SER A 209 -0.34 17.28 -14.55
N TYR A 210 -1.36 16.62 -15.08
CA TYR A 210 -1.33 15.17 -15.32
C TYR A 210 -1.90 14.82 -16.69
N GLY A 211 -1.44 13.69 -17.22
CA GLY A 211 -2.01 13.02 -18.38
C GLY A 211 -2.49 11.62 -17.98
N MET A 212 -3.76 11.29 -18.23
CA MET A 212 -4.35 10.04 -17.74
C MET A 212 -4.12 8.82 -18.65
N HIS A 213 -3.80 9.05 -19.93
CA HIS A 213 -3.55 8.02 -20.93
C HIS A 213 -2.49 8.51 -21.94
N SER A 214 -1.95 7.62 -22.77
CA SER A 214 -0.87 7.93 -23.73
C SER A 214 -1.25 8.94 -24.83
N LEU A 215 -2.54 9.20 -25.08
CA LEU A 215 -3.01 10.22 -26.03
C LEU A 215 -2.85 11.66 -25.50
N ASN A 216 -1.64 12.00 -25.05
CA ASN A 216 -1.24 13.34 -24.62
C ASN A 216 0.15 13.65 -25.20
N PRO A 217 0.64 14.91 -25.17
CA PRO A 217 1.92 15.26 -25.78
C PRO A 217 3.11 14.41 -25.28
N VAL A 218 3.14 14.06 -23.99
CA VAL A 218 4.20 13.27 -23.33
C VAL A 218 4.17 11.79 -23.77
N ARG A 219 3.10 11.32 -24.42
CA ARG A 219 2.92 9.95 -24.94
C ARG A 219 2.93 8.83 -23.90
N THR A 220 2.76 9.18 -22.63
CA THR A 220 2.59 8.24 -21.52
C THR A 220 1.68 8.88 -20.47
N PRO A 221 0.96 8.10 -19.65
CA PRO A 221 0.36 8.65 -18.44
C PRO A 221 1.44 9.24 -17.53
N TYR A 222 1.15 10.34 -16.84
CA TYR A 222 2.11 11.02 -15.95
C TYR A 222 1.43 11.92 -14.92
N ILE A 223 2.16 12.26 -13.87
CA ILE A 223 1.89 13.41 -13.00
C ILE A 223 3.16 14.28 -12.95
N LEU A 224 3.01 15.56 -13.32
CA LEU A 224 4.04 16.60 -13.24
C LEU A 224 3.75 17.45 -12.00
N MET A 225 4.70 17.53 -11.08
CA MET A 225 4.52 18.14 -9.77
C MET A 225 5.76 18.90 -9.29
N GLU A 226 5.62 19.62 -8.19
CA GLU A 226 6.69 20.31 -7.46
C GLU A 226 7.86 19.38 -7.12
N TYR A 227 9.09 19.86 -7.33
CA TYR A 227 10.28 19.24 -6.75
C TYR A 227 10.48 19.76 -5.34
N VAL A 228 10.49 18.83 -4.37
CA VAL A 228 10.72 19.15 -2.96
C VAL A 228 12.16 18.76 -2.62
N GLU A 229 12.96 19.75 -2.24
CA GLU A 229 14.34 19.53 -1.84
C GLU A 229 14.43 19.21 -0.34
N GLY A 230 15.09 18.10 -0.01
CA GLY A 230 15.26 17.66 1.37
C GLY A 230 15.70 16.20 1.48
N ASP A 231 15.81 15.73 2.72
CA ASP A 231 16.16 14.36 3.05
C ASP A 231 14.93 13.51 3.37
N LEU A 232 14.95 12.23 3.02
CA LEU A 232 13.91 11.29 3.44
C LEU A 232 13.87 11.18 4.97
N LEU A 233 12.67 11.18 5.54
CA LEU A 233 12.45 10.95 6.98
C LEU A 233 13.02 9.59 7.42
N MET A 234 13.09 8.62 6.50
CA MET A 234 13.72 7.31 6.70
C MET A 234 15.16 7.40 7.24
N LYS A 235 15.92 8.46 6.93
CA LYS A 235 17.28 8.65 7.50
C LYS A 235 17.27 8.78 9.02
N GLN A 236 16.13 9.13 9.63
CA GLN A 236 15.96 9.26 11.07
C GLN A 236 15.35 7.99 11.71
N TRP A 237 15.04 6.96 10.93
CA TRP A 237 14.44 5.73 11.42
C TRP A 237 15.51 4.73 11.85
N ASP A 238 15.67 4.57 13.17
CA ASP A 238 16.50 3.50 13.76
C ASP A 238 15.61 2.50 14.51
N PRO A 239 15.02 1.50 13.83
CA PRO A 239 14.19 0.49 14.46
C PRO A 239 14.99 -0.47 15.36
N ALA A 240 16.32 -0.52 15.22
CA ALA A 240 17.21 -1.48 15.86
C ALA A 240 17.85 -0.96 17.15
N VAL A 241 17.68 0.33 17.47
CA VAL A 241 18.13 0.98 18.70
C VAL A 241 17.86 0.09 19.92
N GLU A 242 18.86 -0.05 20.79
CA GLU A 242 18.78 -0.93 21.96
C GLU A 242 17.75 -0.42 22.98
N THR A 243 16.94 -1.33 23.55
CA THR A 243 15.96 -0.93 24.57
C THR A 243 16.62 -0.42 25.86
N SER A 244 17.87 -0.81 26.10
CA SER A 244 18.69 -0.30 27.21
C SER A 244 19.16 1.14 27.02
N ASP A 245 19.15 1.67 25.79
CA ASP A 245 19.46 3.08 25.54
C ASP A 245 18.31 3.95 26.11
N PRO A 246 18.55 4.84 27.08
CA PRO A 246 17.49 5.69 27.64
C PRO A 246 16.76 6.56 26.58
N SER A 247 17.42 6.88 25.47
CA SER A 247 16.91 7.70 24.38
C SER A 247 16.12 6.92 23.32
N HIS A 248 16.03 5.59 23.41
CA HIS A 248 15.44 4.75 22.35
C HIS A 248 14.04 5.21 21.92
N ARG A 249 13.21 5.63 22.88
CA ARG A 249 11.85 6.15 22.58
C ARG A 249 11.90 7.45 21.82
N ASP A 250 12.78 8.37 22.21
CA ASP A 250 12.93 9.66 21.55
C ASP A 250 13.46 9.49 20.13
N THR A 251 14.43 8.60 19.93
CA THR A 251 14.95 8.23 18.61
C THR A 251 13.85 7.70 17.70
N LEU A 252 13.04 6.74 18.16
CA LEU A 252 11.93 6.18 17.36
C LEU A 252 10.81 7.22 17.12
N ASN A 253 10.54 8.07 18.10
CA ASN A 253 9.49 9.09 18.03
C ASN A 253 9.79 10.23 17.05
N LYS A 254 11.05 10.42 16.63
CA LYS A 254 11.38 11.31 15.50
C LYS A 254 10.65 10.94 14.22
N VAL A 255 10.26 9.67 14.08
CA VAL A 255 9.53 9.14 12.91
C VAL A 255 8.08 8.79 13.25
N ILE A 256 7.85 8.08 14.36
CA ILE A 256 6.50 7.60 14.73
C ILE A 256 5.53 8.77 14.96
N LYS A 257 5.93 9.81 15.69
CA LYS A 257 5.03 10.93 16.02
C LYS A 257 4.61 11.72 14.78
N PRO A 258 5.51 12.14 13.87
CA PRO A 258 5.09 12.81 12.65
C PRO A 258 4.15 11.98 11.77
N LEU A 259 4.43 10.70 11.59
CA LEU A 259 3.58 9.81 10.77
C LEU A 259 2.22 9.56 11.43
N SER A 260 2.17 9.43 12.77
CA SER A 260 0.91 9.34 13.51
C SER A 260 0.10 10.64 13.43
N ASN A 261 0.75 11.80 13.50
CA ASN A 261 0.09 13.10 13.32
C ASN A 261 -0.46 13.28 11.89
N PHE A 262 0.24 12.74 10.89
CA PHE A 262 -0.27 12.67 9.53
C PHE A 262 -1.50 11.77 9.43
N GLN A 263 -1.44 10.56 10.00
CA GLN A 263 -2.60 9.68 10.07
C GLN A 263 -3.80 10.37 10.73
N LYS A 264 -3.58 11.09 11.84
CA LYS A 264 -4.64 11.88 12.50
C LYS A 264 -5.32 12.87 11.55
N LYS A 265 -4.55 13.55 10.69
CA LYS A 265 -5.11 14.47 9.67
C LYS A 265 -5.92 13.72 8.61
N LEU A 266 -5.45 12.56 8.14
CA LEU A 266 -6.21 11.73 7.19
C LEU A 266 -7.56 11.27 7.77
N LEU A 267 -7.60 11.02 9.08
CA LEU A 267 -8.76 10.52 9.80
C LEU A 267 -9.73 11.62 10.25
N SER A 268 -9.42 12.91 10.01
CA SER A 268 -10.20 14.02 10.58
C SER A 268 -11.51 14.33 9.85
N VAL A 269 -11.72 13.77 8.65
CA VAL A 269 -12.93 13.97 7.85
C VAL A 269 -13.71 12.66 7.79
N GLU A 270 -14.99 12.72 8.17
CA GLU A 270 -15.96 11.65 7.91
C GLU A 270 -16.57 11.86 6.53
N PHE A 271 -16.41 10.86 5.66
CA PHE A 271 -17.00 10.88 4.32
C PHE A 271 -18.39 10.26 4.30
N ASN A 272 -19.14 10.51 3.23
CA ASN A 272 -20.51 10.03 3.07
C ASN A 272 -20.59 8.61 2.49
N GLN A 273 -19.52 8.11 1.86
CA GLN A 273 -19.46 6.82 1.17
C GLN A 273 -18.04 6.23 1.29
N PHE A 274 -17.89 4.94 0.97
CA PHE A 274 -16.58 4.31 0.77
C PHE A 274 -16.22 4.27 -0.71
N GLY A 275 -14.93 4.39 -1.04
CA GLY A 275 -14.45 4.50 -2.43
C GLY A 275 -13.15 5.28 -2.50
N SER A 276 -12.90 6.04 -3.57
CA SER A 276 -11.78 6.98 -3.64
C SER A 276 -12.22 8.36 -4.09
N LEU A 277 -11.40 9.37 -3.82
CA LEU A 277 -11.67 10.75 -4.21
C LEU A 277 -11.29 10.98 -5.67
N TYR A 278 -12.10 11.76 -6.37
CA TYR A 278 -11.89 12.25 -7.72
C TYR A 278 -12.32 13.71 -7.79
N PHE A 279 -11.84 14.46 -8.79
CA PHE A 279 -12.48 15.72 -9.13
C PHE A 279 -13.88 15.47 -9.69
N THR A 280 -14.80 16.41 -9.48
CA THR A 280 -16.19 16.30 -9.95
C THR A 280 -16.28 15.97 -11.43
N ASP A 281 -15.45 16.59 -12.26
CA ASP A 281 -15.50 16.39 -13.71
C ASP A 281 -14.85 15.06 -14.16
N ASP A 282 -14.22 14.31 -13.26
CA ASP A 282 -13.55 13.03 -13.55
C ASP A 282 -14.42 11.79 -13.27
N VAL A 283 -15.59 11.98 -12.65
CA VAL A 283 -16.57 10.93 -12.40
C VAL A 283 -17.76 11.02 -13.36
N SER A 284 -18.52 9.93 -13.50
CA SER A 284 -19.70 9.90 -14.37
C SER A 284 -20.80 10.85 -13.87
N PRO A 285 -21.70 11.32 -14.75
CA PRO A 285 -22.83 12.18 -14.34
C PRO A 285 -23.65 11.58 -13.19
N GLN A 286 -23.83 10.25 -13.16
CA GLN A 286 -24.55 9.58 -12.08
C GLN A 286 -23.85 9.73 -10.72
N LEU A 287 -22.51 9.72 -10.70
CA LEU A 287 -21.73 9.93 -9.48
C LEU A 287 -21.68 11.41 -9.09
N GLN A 288 -21.70 12.33 -10.04
CA GLN A 288 -21.78 13.77 -9.74
C GLN A 288 -23.07 14.12 -8.98
N LEU A 289 -24.18 13.45 -9.32
CA LEU A 289 -25.50 13.61 -8.68
C LEU A 289 -25.59 13.02 -7.26
N LYS A 290 -24.63 12.19 -6.83
CA LYS A 290 -24.60 11.64 -5.45
C LYS A 290 -24.21 12.69 -4.39
N GLY A 291 -23.83 13.90 -4.81
CA GLY A 291 -23.56 15.03 -3.91
C GLY A 291 -22.11 15.11 -3.43
N GLU A 292 -21.89 15.90 -2.38
CA GLU A 292 -20.56 16.14 -1.82
C GLU A 292 -19.99 14.91 -1.10
N PRO A 293 -18.66 14.72 -1.11
CA PRO A 293 -18.02 13.55 -0.52
C PRO A 293 -18.06 13.53 1.01
N TYR A 294 -18.30 14.68 1.65
CA TYR A 294 -18.46 14.85 3.09
C TYR A 294 -19.44 16.00 3.38
N ALA A 295 -19.97 16.03 4.61
CA ALA A 295 -20.93 17.05 5.03
C ALA A 295 -20.26 18.34 5.54
N GLY A 296 -20.98 19.46 5.46
CA GLY A 296 -20.64 20.69 6.17
C GLY A 296 -19.47 21.48 5.58
N GLU A 297 -19.22 21.41 4.26
CA GLU A 297 -18.22 22.28 3.64
C GLU A 297 -18.65 23.75 3.70
N THR A 298 -17.84 24.57 4.36
CA THR A 298 -18.06 26.00 4.53
C THR A 298 -17.19 26.84 3.60
N ASP A 299 -16.09 26.29 3.09
CA ASP A 299 -15.23 26.99 2.14
C ASP A 299 -15.82 26.92 0.73
N ASP A 300 -16.21 28.08 0.20
CA ASP A 300 -16.80 28.22 -1.13
C ASP A 300 -15.84 27.76 -2.25
N ASN A 301 -14.53 27.82 -2.03
CA ASN A 301 -13.53 27.32 -2.97
C ASN A 301 -13.52 25.79 -3.08
N LEU A 302 -14.02 25.08 -2.05
CA LEU A 302 -13.96 23.62 -1.95
C LEU A 302 -15.29 22.95 -2.32
N LYS A 303 -16.40 23.68 -2.23
CA LYS A 303 -17.74 23.17 -2.59
C LYS A 303 -17.77 22.67 -4.03
N GLY A 304 -18.24 21.43 -4.24
CA GLY A 304 -18.38 20.87 -5.59
C GLY A 304 -17.05 20.52 -6.26
N ARG A 305 -15.93 20.55 -5.54
CA ARG A 305 -14.60 20.28 -6.10
C ARG A 305 -14.33 18.79 -6.29
N TRP A 306 -14.76 17.97 -5.32
CA TRP A 306 -14.48 16.53 -5.29
C TRP A 306 -15.77 15.70 -5.28
N ARG A 307 -15.66 14.43 -5.69
CA ARG A 307 -16.72 13.41 -5.61
C ARG A 307 -16.16 12.09 -5.11
N MET A 308 -17.02 11.29 -4.49
CA MET A 308 -16.74 9.89 -4.23
C MET A 308 -16.90 9.10 -5.52
N GLY A 309 -15.88 8.34 -5.90
CA GLY A 309 -15.88 7.48 -7.08
C GLY A 309 -15.44 6.07 -6.78
N LEU A 310 -15.02 5.38 -7.84
CA LEU A 310 -14.54 3.99 -7.80
C LEU A 310 -13.40 3.85 -6.79
N SER A 311 -13.35 2.74 -6.07
CA SER A 311 -12.27 2.45 -5.14
C SER A 311 -10.98 2.15 -5.91
N MET A 312 -9.91 2.85 -5.54
CA MET A 312 -8.55 2.55 -5.98
C MET A 312 -7.80 1.62 -5.02
N ASP A 313 -8.53 0.82 -4.22
CA ASP A 313 -7.87 -0.19 -3.38
C ASP A 313 -7.14 -1.19 -4.26
N ARG A 314 -5.86 -1.41 -3.98
CA ARG A 314 -4.91 -2.05 -4.90
C ARG A 314 -5.33 -3.46 -5.31
N ASN A 315 -5.96 -4.21 -4.39
CA ASN A 315 -6.40 -5.57 -4.63
C ASN A 315 -7.54 -5.67 -5.66
N LEU A 316 -8.32 -4.59 -5.85
CA LEU A 316 -9.41 -4.57 -6.82
C LEU A 316 -8.93 -4.46 -8.28
N TRP A 317 -7.67 -4.09 -8.50
CA TRP A 317 -7.12 -3.80 -9.83
C TRP A 317 -5.95 -4.70 -10.23
N ARG A 318 -5.15 -5.16 -9.26
CA ARG A 318 -3.95 -5.95 -9.53
C ARG A 318 -4.32 -7.34 -10.06
N ASN A 319 -3.68 -7.74 -11.17
CA ASN A 319 -3.87 -9.04 -11.83
C ASN A 319 -5.33 -9.24 -12.28
N LYS A 320 -5.98 -8.18 -12.75
CA LYS A 320 -7.39 -8.16 -13.22
C LYS A 320 -7.51 -7.81 -14.70
N GLU A 321 -6.43 -7.94 -15.46
CA GLU A 321 -6.34 -7.46 -16.85
C GLU A 321 -7.26 -8.24 -17.80
N GLN A 322 -7.70 -9.44 -17.39
CA GLN A 322 -8.59 -10.31 -18.17
C GLN A 322 -10.09 -10.02 -17.92
N LEU A 323 -10.43 -9.27 -16.86
CA LEU A 323 -11.82 -8.98 -16.54
C LEU A 323 -12.44 -7.98 -17.50
N GLN A 324 -13.67 -8.26 -17.91
CA GLN A 324 -14.47 -7.32 -18.69
C GLN A 324 -15.09 -6.25 -17.79
N PRO A 325 -15.32 -5.02 -18.31
CA PRO A 325 -15.94 -3.95 -17.53
C PRO A 325 -17.24 -4.31 -16.84
N SER A 326 -18.08 -5.16 -17.45
CA SER A 326 -19.33 -5.63 -16.84
C SER A 326 -19.13 -6.48 -15.57
N GLN A 327 -17.97 -7.15 -15.44
CA GLN A 327 -17.66 -8.01 -14.31
C GLN A 327 -17.11 -7.21 -13.12
N PHE A 328 -16.22 -6.24 -13.37
CA PHE A 328 -15.55 -5.52 -12.29
C PHE A 328 -16.24 -4.20 -11.90
N ASN A 329 -16.90 -3.47 -12.82
CA ASN A 329 -17.51 -2.17 -12.51
C ASN A 329 -18.50 -2.20 -11.33
N PRO A 330 -19.38 -3.22 -11.19
CA PRO A 330 -20.32 -3.28 -10.07
C PRO A 330 -19.64 -3.43 -8.70
N LEU A 331 -18.39 -3.89 -8.67
CA LEU A 331 -17.64 -4.24 -7.46
C LEU A 331 -16.66 -3.14 -7.01
N LEU A 332 -16.54 -2.05 -7.76
CA LEU A 332 -15.61 -0.96 -7.46
C LEU A 332 -16.21 0.14 -6.59
N GLY A 333 -17.52 0.16 -6.37
CA GLY A 333 -18.19 1.22 -5.60
C GLY A 333 -18.44 2.52 -6.41
N PRO A 334 -18.64 3.68 -5.75
CA PRO A 334 -18.58 3.90 -4.31
C PRO A 334 -19.72 3.18 -3.57
N ILE A 335 -19.39 2.65 -2.39
CA ILE A 335 -20.27 1.86 -1.52
C ILE A 335 -20.94 2.80 -0.51
N ASP A 336 -22.23 2.57 -0.22
CA ASP A 336 -22.95 3.32 0.80
C ASP A 336 -22.36 3.07 2.20
N LYS A 337 -22.22 4.11 3.02
CA LYS A 337 -21.60 3.97 4.34
C LYS A 337 -22.38 3.07 5.32
N SER A 338 -23.66 2.80 5.03
CA SER A 338 -24.48 1.84 5.79
C SER A 338 -24.17 0.37 5.49
N GLN A 339 -23.31 0.08 4.51
CA GLN A 339 -22.95 -1.28 4.09
C GLN A 339 -21.44 -1.54 4.18
N PRO A 340 -20.79 -1.36 5.35
CA PRO A 340 -19.34 -1.54 5.47
C PRO A 340 -18.85 -2.95 5.14
N GLU A 341 -19.68 -3.98 5.29
CA GLU A 341 -19.39 -5.37 4.94
C GLU A 341 -19.07 -5.54 3.45
N LYS A 342 -19.62 -4.69 2.58
CA LYS A 342 -19.37 -4.74 1.14
C LYS A 342 -17.92 -4.48 0.77
N ILE A 343 -17.12 -3.82 1.62
CA ILE A 343 -15.67 -3.67 1.41
C ILE A 343 -14.98 -5.02 1.32
N ILE A 344 -15.42 -5.99 2.14
CA ILE A 344 -14.86 -7.35 2.14
C ILE A 344 -15.56 -8.19 1.07
N GLN A 345 -16.89 -8.10 0.96
CA GLN A 345 -17.65 -8.90 -0.01
C GLN A 345 -17.27 -8.58 -1.44
N ASP A 346 -17.24 -7.29 -1.82
CA ASP A 346 -16.95 -6.89 -3.20
C ASP A 346 -15.49 -7.18 -3.56
N ALA A 347 -14.56 -7.09 -2.60
CA ALA A 347 -13.17 -7.53 -2.77
C ALA A 347 -13.05 -9.05 -3.00
N ALA A 348 -13.79 -9.87 -2.24
CA ALA A 348 -13.81 -11.31 -2.43
C ALA A 348 -14.49 -11.70 -3.75
N ASN A 349 -15.61 -11.06 -4.10
CA ASN A 349 -16.31 -11.25 -5.36
C ASN A 349 -15.46 -10.84 -6.57
N MET A 350 -14.62 -9.80 -6.43
CA MET A 350 -13.68 -9.40 -7.48
C MET A 350 -12.68 -10.52 -7.78
N GLU A 351 -12.15 -11.17 -6.73
CA GLU A 351 -11.25 -12.32 -6.92
C GLU A 351 -12.00 -13.54 -7.48
N ILE A 352 -13.23 -13.80 -7.05
CA ILE A 352 -14.06 -14.89 -7.61
C ILE A 352 -14.27 -14.68 -9.11
N GLU A 353 -14.64 -13.49 -9.55
CA GLU A 353 -14.82 -13.18 -10.99
C GLU A 353 -13.51 -13.35 -11.77
N ASN A 354 -12.38 -12.91 -11.19
CA ASN A 354 -11.07 -13.07 -11.80
C ASN A 354 -10.70 -14.54 -11.98
N LEU A 355 -10.90 -15.36 -10.95
CA LEU A 355 -10.59 -16.79 -10.98
C LEU A 355 -11.51 -17.56 -11.91
N ARG A 356 -12.81 -17.22 -11.95
CA ARG A 356 -13.77 -17.80 -12.91
C ARG A 356 -13.41 -17.45 -14.35
N SER A 357 -12.96 -16.22 -14.61
CA SER A 357 -12.48 -15.81 -15.92
C SER A 357 -11.24 -16.60 -16.34
N ARG A 358 -10.24 -16.72 -15.45
CA ARG A 358 -9.03 -17.55 -15.69
C ARG A 358 -9.37 -19.02 -15.93
N LEU A 359 -10.28 -19.58 -15.15
CA LEU A 359 -10.74 -20.96 -15.31
C LEU A 359 -11.44 -21.16 -16.66
N GLY A 360 -12.35 -20.26 -17.05
CA GLY A 360 -13.01 -20.31 -18.35
C GLY A 360 -12.05 -20.18 -19.53
N LEU A 361 -10.99 -19.36 -19.41
CA LEU A 361 -9.92 -19.29 -20.40
C LEU A 361 -9.09 -20.57 -20.46
N THR A 362 -8.89 -21.23 -19.32
CA THR A 362 -8.16 -22.52 -19.26
C THR A 362 -8.99 -23.63 -19.89
N ASP A 363 -10.28 -23.72 -19.58
CA ASP A 363 -11.20 -24.71 -20.16
C ASP A 363 -11.38 -24.52 -21.68
N ALA A 364 -11.17 -23.30 -22.18
CA ALA A 364 -11.24 -22.96 -23.60
C ALA A 364 -9.89 -23.05 -24.34
N ASP A 365 -8.82 -23.56 -23.69
CA ASP A 365 -7.45 -23.58 -24.21
C ASP A 365 -6.93 -22.19 -24.70
N ALA A 366 -7.44 -21.12 -24.07
CA ALA A 366 -7.18 -19.73 -24.42
C ALA A 366 -6.35 -18.98 -23.35
N SER A 367 -5.94 -19.67 -22.28
CA SER A 367 -5.11 -19.07 -21.23
C SER A 367 -3.71 -18.75 -21.75
N ASN A 368 -3.20 -17.58 -21.37
CA ASN A 368 -1.82 -17.16 -21.66
C ASN A 368 -0.79 -17.71 -20.66
N LYS A 369 -1.23 -18.53 -19.70
CA LYS A 369 -0.41 -19.15 -18.66
C LYS A 369 -0.87 -20.58 -18.44
N VAL A 370 0.05 -21.46 -18.03
CA VAL A 370 -0.33 -22.77 -17.50
C VAL A 370 -0.95 -22.56 -16.13
N GLU A 371 -2.25 -22.81 -16.04
CA GLU A 371 -3.03 -22.70 -14.82
C GLU A 371 -3.25 -24.10 -14.22
N ASP A 372 -3.48 -24.17 -12.90
CA ASP A 372 -3.95 -25.38 -12.22
C ASP A 372 -5.46 -25.22 -11.95
N PRO A 373 -6.35 -25.85 -12.75
CA PRO A 373 -7.79 -25.69 -12.59
C PRO A 373 -8.31 -26.10 -11.23
N GLU A 374 -7.70 -27.11 -10.59
CA GLU A 374 -8.13 -27.57 -9.27
C GLU A 374 -7.70 -26.60 -8.18
N LEU A 375 -6.51 -26.00 -8.31
CA LEU A 375 -6.09 -24.90 -7.44
C LEU A 375 -7.04 -23.70 -7.55
N LEU A 376 -7.38 -23.26 -8.76
CA LEU A 376 -8.30 -22.14 -8.98
C LEU A 376 -9.68 -22.43 -8.38
N LYS A 377 -10.22 -23.65 -8.56
CA LYS A 377 -11.49 -24.06 -7.95
C LYS A 377 -11.46 -24.03 -6.43
N ARG A 378 -10.35 -24.44 -5.80
CA ARG A 378 -10.17 -24.36 -4.34
C ARG A 378 -10.13 -22.92 -3.87
N GLU A 379 -9.39 -22.07 -4.58
CA GLU A 379 -9.29 -20.64 -4.28
C GLU A 379 -10.66 -19.95 -4.37
N ILE A 380 -11.44 -20.22 -5.43
CA ILE A 380 -12.83 -19.72 -5.57
C ILE A 380 -13.66 -20.09 -4.34
N LYS A 381 -13.64 -21.36 -3.92
CA LYS A 381 -14.39 -21.81 -2.73
C LYS A 381 -13.98 -21.08 -1.45
N VAL A 382 -12.72 -20.66 -1.32
CA VAL A 382 -12.26 -19.93 -0.13
C VAL A 382 -12.71 -18.47 -0.17
N TYR A 383 -12.66 -17.81 -1.34
CA TYR A 383 -13.23 -16.47 -1.47
C TYR A 383 -14.76 -16.45 -1.35
N GLU A 384 -15.47 -17.48 -1.79
CA GLU A 384 -16.92 -17.61 -1.57
C GLU A 384 -17.24 -17.66 -0.07
N LYS A 385 -16.44 -18.40 0.71
CA LYS A 385 -16.53 -18.42 2.18
C LYS A 385 -16.22 -17.04 2.79
N LEU A 386 -15.20 -16.33 2.28
CA LEU A 386 -14.86 -14.97 2.73
C LEU A 386 -16.00 -13.97 2.46
N ALA A 387 -16.59 -14.01 1.26
CA ALA A 387 -17.73 -13.18 0.90
C ALA A 387 -18.96 -13.50 1.77
N HIS A 388 -19.17 -14.77 2.10
CA HIS A 388 -20.28 -15.21 2.94
C HIS A 388 -20.14 -14.75 4.40
N ILE A 389 -18.95 -14.85 4.99
CA ILE A 389 -18.73 -14.51 6.41
C ILE A 389 -18.65 -13.00 6.66
N ALA A 390 -18.31 -12.20 5.65
CA ALA A 390 -18.05 -10.76 5.80
C ALA A 390 -19.10 -9.98 6.61
N PRO A 391 -20.44 -10.19 6.45
CA PRO A 391 -21.46 -9.47 7.23
C PRO A 391 -21.49 -9.82 8.72
N PHE A 392 -20.79 -10.88 9.13
CA PHE A 392 -20.83 -11.44 10.49
C PHE A 392 -19.54 -11.19 11.29
N LEU A 393 -18.44 -10.82 10.63
CA LEU A 393 -17.10 -10.78 11.23
C LEU A 393 -16.99 -9.85 12.45
N ILE A 394 -17.64 -8.69 12.41
CA ILE A 394 -17.60 -7.72 13.51
C ILE A 394 -18.97 -7.05 13.59
N ASP A 395 -19.56 -7.02 14.78
CA ASP A 395 -20.80 -6.27 15.01
C ASP A 395 -20.49 -4.78 15.12
N ASP A 396 -20.92 -4.01 14.12
CA ASP A 396 -20.76 -2.55 14.02
C ASP A 396 -21.58 -1.77 15.06
N LYS A 397 -22.38 -2.46 15.87
CA LYS A 397 -23.20 -1.92 16.97
C LYS A 397 -22.88 -2.59 18.31
N SER A 398 -21.78 -3.34 18.38
CA SER A 398 -21.36 -4.03 19.59
C SER A 398 -21.14 -3.08 20.76
N ASN A 399 -21.84 -3.32 21.88
CA ASN A 399 -21.56 -2.65 23.15
C ASN A 399 -20.27 -3.17 23.84
N ALA A 400 -19.73 -4.31 23.39
CA ALA A 400 -18.51 -4.89 23.93
C ALA A 400 -17.24 -4.24 23.34
N ILE A 401 -17.36 -3.58 22.20
CA ILE A 401 -16.26 -2.88 21.53
C ILE A 401 -16.41 -1.37 21.82
N PRO A 402 -15.51 -0.77 22.62
CA PRO A 402 -15.58 0.66 22.90
C PRO A 402 -15.51 1.48 21.61
N LYS A 403 -16.48 2.39 21.42
CA LYS A 403 -16.55 3.32 20.28
C LYS A 403 -16.53 2.62 18.92
N VAL A 404 -17.19 1.46 18.82
CA VAL A 404 -17.24 0.68 17.57
C VAL A 404 -17.77 1.49 16.38
N GLU A 405 -18.72 2.38 16.61
CA GLU A 405 -19.27 3.29 15.61
C GLU A 405 -18.18 4.17 14.98
N GLU A 406 -17.18 4.57 15.77
CA GLU A 406 -16.04 5.34 15.27
C GLU A 406 -15.16 4.46 14.38
N LEU A 407 -15.01 3.17 14.64
CA LEU A 407 -14.17 2.30 13.82
C LEU A 407 -14.72 2.08 12.40
N PHE A 408 -16.04 2.18 12.24
CA PHE A 408 -16.75 1.94 10.98
C PHE A 408 -16.96 3.19 10.11
N LYS A 409 -16.71 4.38 10.66
CA LYS A 409 -16.86 5.63 9.90
C LYS A 409 -15.95 5.67 8.65
N PRO A 410 -16.45 6.18 7.51
CA PRO A 410 -15.66 6.35 6.30
C PRO A 410 -14.57 7.40 6.51
N ARG A 411 -13.30 6.99 6.50
CA ARG A 411 -12.15 7.89 6.64
C ARG A 411 -11.09 7.58 5.60
N LEU A 412 -10.23 8.57 5.33
CA LEU A 412 -9.15 8.41 4.39
C LEU A 412 -8.10 7.43 4.95
N ALA A 413 -7.89 6.34 4.24
CA ALA A 413 -6.96 5.26 4.54
C ALA A 413 -5.80 5.31 3.54
N HIS A 414 -4.63 5.69 4.04
CA HIS A 414 -3.41 5.69 3.24
C HIS A 414 -2.75 4.31 3.30
N PRO A 415 -2.53 3.64 2.17
CA PRO A 415 -2.03 2.26 2.15
C PRO A 415 -0.55 2.16 2.53
N ASP A 416 0.22 3.23 2.33
CA ASP A 416 1.68 3.24 2.48
C ASP A 416 2.19 4.40 3.37
N ILE A 417 1.74 4.44 4.63
CA ILE A 417 2.29 5.37 5.63
C ILE A 417 3.70 4.87 6.00
N ASP A 418 4.72 5.42 5.34
CA ASP A 418 6.11 4.99 5.50
C ASP A 418 7.05 6.21 5.52
N PRO A 419 8.10 6.23 6.36
CA PRO A 419 9.07 7.33 6.34
C PRO A 419 9.88 7.46 5.04
N MET A 420 9.87 6.46 4.13
CA MET A 420 10.35 6.60 2.76
C MET A 420 9.48 7.52 1.90
N ASN A 421 8.21 7.71 2.25
CA ASN A 421 7.27 8.58 1.54
C ASN A 421 7.14 9.96 2.19
N VAL A 422 8.16 10.40 2.94
CA VAL A 422 8.18 11.72 3.57
C VAL A 422 9.54 12.39 3.39
N ILE A 423 9.52 13.63 2.89
CA ILE A 423 10.72 14.48 2.80
C ILE A 423 10.69 15.48 3.95
N SER A 424 11.78 15.55 4.71
CA SER A 424 12.10 16.69 5.56
C SER A 424 12.78 17.75 4.70
N SER A 425 12.04 18.81 4.37
CA SER A 425 12.53 19.90 3.54
C SER A 425 13.67 20.65 4.24
N LYS A 426 14.43 21.44 3.47
CA LYS A 426 15.49 22.31 4.02
C LYS A 426 15.05 23.22 5.18
N ASN A 427 13.77 23.56 5.24
CA ASN A 427 13.21 24.41 6.29
C ASN A 427 12.70 23.60 7.51
N GLY A 428 12.95 22.29 7.54
CA GLY A 428 12.49 21.38 8.60
C GLY A 428 11.02 20.96 8.47
N GLU A 429 10.34 21.37 7.40
CA GLU A 429 8.93 21.02 7.17
C GLU A 429 8.81 19.64 6.54
N LEU A 430 7.87 18.84 7.02
CA LEU A 430 7.59 17.52 6.44
C LEU A 430 6.63 17.64 5.28
N VAL A 431 7.01 17.05 4.14
CA VAL A 431 6.18 16.94 2.93
C VAL A 431 5.90 15.48 2.66
N PHE A 432 4.62 15.12 2.63
CA PHE A 432 4.14 13.75 2.46
C PHE A 432 3.95 13.47 0.96
N LEU A 433 4.47 12.33 0.54
CA LEU A 433 4.49 11.88 -0.85
C LEU A 433 3.57 10.66 -1.01
N ASP A 434 3.42 10.25 -2.27
CA ASP A 434 2.82 8.99 -2.68
C ASP A 434 1.39 8.72 -2.18
N PHE A 435 0.42 9.43 -2.76
CA PHE A 435 -1.00 9.24 -2.47
C PHE A 435 -1.67 8.23 -3.42
N GLU A 436 -0.86 7.36 -4.05
CA GLU A 436 -1.37 6.30 -4.92
C GLU A 436 -2.21 5.30 -4.11
N ASN A 437 -3.36 4.90 -4.64
CA ASN A 437 -4.27 3.92 -4.02
C ASN A 437 -4.84 4.33 -2.65
N VAL A 438 -4.80 5.63 -2.31
CA VAL A 438 -5.50 6.14 -1.13
C VAL A 438 -7.01 5.98 -1.33
N THR A 439 -7.67 5.41 -0.34
CA THR A 439 -9.12 5.12 -0.37
C THR A 439 -9.81 5.63 0.87
N VAL A 440 -11.13 5.69 0.83
CA VAL A 440 -12.01 5.93 1.97
C VAL A 440 -12.64 4.60 2.36
N LYS A 441 -12.33 4.11 3.56
CA LYS A 441 -12.88 2.86 4.11
C LYS A 441 -12.93 2.91 5.64
N PRO A 442 -13.65 1.97 6.29
CA PRO A 442 -13.63 1.83 7.75
C PRO A 442 -12.21 1.70 8.30
N PHE A 443 -11.89 2.44 9.36
CA PHE A 443 -10.56 2.36 9.99
C PHE A 443 -10.29 0.94 10.52
N ILE A 444 -11.32 0.22 10.94
CA ILE A 444 -11.20 -1.16 11.42
C ILE A 444 -10.55 -2.09 10.38
N TYR A 445 -10.74 -1.82 9.08
CA TYR A 445 -10.20 -2.59 7.97
C TYR A 445 -8.81 -2.12 7.50
N THR A 446 -8.17 -1.22 8.26
CA THR A 446 -6.77 -0.84 8.03
C THR A 446 -5.82 -1.73 8.83
N LYS A 447 -4.60 -1.92 8.33
CA LYS A 447 -3.50 -2.59 9.05
C LYS A 447 -2.58 -1.55 9.69
N SER A 448 -1.76 -1.98 10.64
CA SER A 448 -0.63 -1.16 11.10
C SER A 448 0.31 -0.88 9.92
N PRO A 449 0.95 0.30 9.85
CA PRO A 449 1.90 0.60 8.78
C PRO A 449 3.07 -0.38 8.73
N ASP A 450 3.54 -0.71 7.53
CA ASP A 450 4.51 -1.78 7.34
C ASP A 450 5.87 -1.51 8.00
N PHE A 451 6.30 -0.25 8.13
CA PHE A 451 7.57 0.11 8.78
C PHE A 451 7.64 -0.23 10.29
N VAL A 452 6.49 -0.41 10.93
CA VAL A 452 6.36 -0.79 12.37
C VAL A 452 5.55 -2.08 12.58
N ASN A 453 4.92 -2.62 11.54
CA ASN A 453 4.09 -3.81 11.69
C ASN A 453 4.93 -5.02 12.12
N TYR A 454 4.40 -5.80 13.04
CA TYR A 454 5.01 -7.02 13.51
C TYR A 454 3.90 -8.02 13.85
N ASP A 455 3.92 -9.20 13.23
CA ASP A 455 2.92 -10.25 13.47
C ASP A 455 3.47 -11.40 14.33
N GLY A 456 4.76 -11.34 14.69
CA GLY A 456 5.40 -12.33 15.55
C GLY A 456 5.05 -12.19 17.03
N TYR A 457 5.61 -13.10 17.83
CA TYR A 457 5.38 -13.19 19.27
C TYR A 457 5.78 -11.89 19.98
N LYS A 458 4.89 -11.37 20.82
CA LYS A 458 5.08 -10.11 21.54
C LYS A 458 5.96 -10.31 22.76
N ILE A 459 7.08 -9.61 22.78
CA ILE A 459 8.03 -9.61 23.90
C ILE A 459 8.23 -8.16 24.31
N TYR A 460 7.82 -7.82 25.53
CA TYR A 460 7.97 -6.46 26.06
C TYR A 460 9.21 -6.35 26.95
N ASP A 461 9.52 -7.40 27.70
CA ASP A 461 10.71 -7.51 28.52
C ASP A 461 11.44 -8.83 28.22
N LEU A 462 12.76 -8.78 28.07
CA LEU A 462 13.58 -9.99 27.90
C LEU A 462 13.69 -10.78 29.20
N ALA A 463 13.47 -10.13 30.35
CA ALA A 463 13.44 -10.80 31.65
C ALA A 463 12.27 -11.79 31.78
N ASP A 464 11.23 -11.67 30.95
CA ASP A 464 10.10 -12.60 30.90
C ASP A 464 10.43 -13.91 30.16
N ILE A 465 11.60 -14.01 29.51
CA ILE A 465 12.02 -15.20 28.77
C ILE A 465 12.69 -16.20 29.73
N PRO A 466 12.13 -17.42 29.89
CA PRO A 466 12.68 -18.42 30.79
C PRO A 466 14.13 -18.78 30.45
N ASP A 467 14.99 -18.78 31.47
CA ASP A 467 16.42 -19.12 31.34
C ASP A 467 17.16 -18.32 30.25
N PHE A 468 16.73 -17.09 29.95
CA PHE A 468 17.30 -16.25 28.88
C PHE A 468 18.83 -16.22 28.88
N GLU A 469 19.45 -16.09 30.06
CA GLU A 469 20.91 -16.02 30.19
C GLU A 469 21.65 -17.30 29.80
N LYS A 470 20.97 -18.45 29.81
CA LYS A 470 21.53 -19.75 29.41
C LYS A 470 21.36 -20.06 27.93
N LEU A 471 20.61 -19.23 27.19
CA LEU A 471 20.42 -19.39 25.75
C LEU A 471 21.71 -19.09 24.98
N SER A 472 21.81 -19.63 23.76
CA SER A 472 22.90 -19.29 22.85
C SER A 472 22.84 -17.81 22.42
N ASP A 473 23.97 -17.26 21.99
CA ASP A 473 24.04 -15.86 21.51
C ASP A 473 23.07 -15.60 20.35
N GLN A 474 22.86 -16.60 19.49
CA GLN A 474 21.91 -16.53 18.39
C GLN A 474 20.46 -16.42 18.89
N GLU A 475 20.05 -17.25 19.85
CA GLU A 475 18.71 -17.20 20.43
C GLU A 475 18.49 -15.89 21.20
N LYS A 476 19.50 -15.43 21.97
CA LYS A 476 19.46 -14.13 22.65
C LYS A 476 19.25 -12.99 21.65
N TYR A 477 19.96 -13.02 20.53
CA TYR A 477 19.81 -12.06 19.45
C TYR A 477 18.40 -12.09 18.83
N GLU A 478 17.85 -13.28 18.56
CA GLU A 478 16.51 -13.43 17.99
C GLU A 478 15.43 -12.87 18.91
N TYR A 479 15.49 -13.19 20.21
CA TYR A 479 14.58 -12.63 21.21
C TYR A 479 14.74 -11.12 21.35
N SER A 480 15.96 -10.59 21.33
CA SER A 480 16.21 -9.14 21.32
C SER A 480 15.57 -8.46 20.10
N LEU A 481 15.65 -9.07 18.91
CA LEU A 481 14.99 -8.56 17.72
C LEU A 481 13.46 -8.57 17.85
N MET A 482 12.88 -9.65 18.39
CA MET A 482 11.44 -9.75 18.66
C MET A 482 10.98 -8.68 19.67
N GLN A 483 11.78 -8.41 20.71
CA GLN A 483 11.50 -7.35 21.69
C GLN A 483 11.48 -5.97 21.01
N LYS A 484 12.51 -5.65 20.21
CA LYS A 484 12.60 -4.36 19.48
C LYS A 484 11.42 -4.16 18.54
N ARG A 485 11.03 -5.19 17.78
CA ARG A 485 9.85 -5.13 16.88
C ARG A 485 8.55 -4.93 17.66
N SER A 486 8.37 -5.64 18.78
CA SER A 486 7.21 -5.47 19.67
C SER A 486 7.12 -4.05 20.22
N ARG A 487 8.25 -3.50 20.68
CA ARG A 487 8.36 -2.12 21.18
C ARG A 487 8.02 -1.09 20.09
N ASN A 488 8.54 -1.24 18.88
CA ASN A 488 8.31 -0.30 17.79
C ASN A 488 6.82 -0.25 17.41
N GLN A 489 6.17 -1.40 17.26
CA GLN A 489 4.72 -1.47 17.02
C GLN A 489 3.94 -0.90 18.21
N HIS A 490 4.35 -1.19 19.44
CA HIS A 490 3.68 -0.68 20.63
C HIS A 490 3.74 0.86 20.73
N LEU A 491 4.86 1.48 20.36
CA LEU A 491 4.97 2.94 20.29
C LEU A 491 4.05 3.53 19.23
N TRP A 492 3.86 2.86 18.10
CA TRP A 492 2.86 3.26 17.10
C TRP A 492 1.42 3.17 17.65
N GLU A 493 1.06 2.07 18.32
CA GLU A 493 -0.24 1.90 18.96
C GLU A 493 -0.48 2.93 20.07
N PHE A 494 0.57 3.31 20.80
CA PHE A 494 0.52 4.37 21.79
C PHE A 494 0.25 5.74 21.15
N ALA A 495 0.95 6.07 20.06
CA ALA A 495 0.72 7.30 19.31
C ALA A 495 -0.71 7.35 18.72
N LEU A 496 -1.25 6.23 18.24
CA LEU A 496 -2.65 6.13 17.83
C LEU A 496 -3.60 6.44 19.00
N ASN A 497 -3.35 5.89 20.20
CA ASN A 497 -4.15 6.18 21.38
C ASN A 497 -4.07 7.65 21.83
N GLU A 498 -2.92 8.30 21.66
CA GLU A 498 -2.76 9.74 21.94
C GLU A 498 -3.52 10.61 20.94
N ASN A 499 -3.47 10.25 19.66
CA ASN A 499 -4.00 11.09 18.57
C ASN A 499 -5.47 10.85 18.23
N ASN A 500 -5.94 9.60 18.37
CA ASN A 500 -7.27 9.11 18.01
C ASN A 500 -7.71 8.00 18.98
N ARG A 501 -7.90 8.38 20.24
CA ARG A 501 -8.22 7.44 21.33
C ARG A 501 -9.45 6.59 21.06
N GLU A 502 -10.43 7.13 20.36
CA GLU A 502 -11.65 6.44 19.94
C GLU A 502 -11.39 5.25 19.02
N LEU A 503 -10.23 5.20 18.36
CA LEU A 503 -9.89 4.13 17.42
C LEU A 503 -9.02 3.02 18.03
N ILE A 504 -8.60 3.15 19.29
CA ILE A 504 -7.62 2.24 19.90
C ILE A 504 -8.11 0.78 20.00
N SER A 505 -9.42 0.54 20.06
CA SER A 505 -10.00 -0.80 20.08
C SER A 505 -9.64 -1.61 18.82
N SER A 506 -9.32 -0.95 17.71
CA SER A 506 -8.81 -1.58 16.47
C SER A 506 -7.52 -2.39 16.64
N VAL A 507 -6.72 -2.10 17.68
CA VAL A 507 -5.44 -2.80 17.92
C VAL A 507 -5.60 -4.01 18.83
N SER A 508 -6.80 -4.23 19.38
CA SER A 508 -7.14 -5.39 20.20
C SER A 508 -6.82 -6.70 19.46
N PRO A 509 -6.21 -7.70 20.13
CA PRO A 509 -5.94 -9.00 19.52
C PRO A 509 -7.18 -9.66 18.92
N TYR A 510 -8.35 -9.54 19.59
CA TYR A 510 -9.61 -10.09 19.09
C TYR A 510 -10.07 -9.41 17.81
N ILE A 511 -9.99 -8.08 17.74
CA ILE A 511 -10.36 -7.32 16.54
C ILE A 511 -9.41 -7.61 15.38
N LYS A 512 -8.09 -7.70 15.67
CA LYS A 512 -7.08 -8.12 14.68
C LYS A 512 -7.38 -9.51 14.12
N GLU A 513 -7.80 -10.45 14.96
CA GLU A 513 -8.19 -11.80 14.53
C GLU A 513 -9.49 -11.81 13.72
N LEU A 514 -10.54 -11.12 14.18
CA LEU A 514 -11.83 -11.05 13.46
C LEU A 514 -11.70 -10.46 12.05
N LYS A 515 -10.83 -9.46 11.86
CA LYS A 515 -10.58 -8.90 10.51
C LYS A 515 -9.53 -9.66 9.71
N SER A 516 -8.86 -10.65 10.30
CA SER A 516 -7.69 -11.27 9.66
C SER A 516 -8.00 -11.86 8.28
N PRO A 517 -9.13 -12.57 8.03
CA PRO A 517 -9.43 -13.13 6.71
C PRO A 517 -9.40 -12.09 5.58
N TYR A 518 -9.88 -10.86 5.87
CA TYR A 518 -9.78 -9.75 4.93
C TYR A 518 -8.36 -9.20 4.84
N THR A 519 -7.67 -8.96 5.97
CA THR A 519 -6.33 -8.35 5.90
C THR A 519 -5.29 -9.26 5.25
N VAL A 520 -5.36 -10.59 5.42
CA VAL A 520 -4.47 -11.51 4.69
C VAL A 520 -4.82 -11.59 3.21
N SER A 521 -6.09 -11.46 2.81
CA SER A 521 -6.43 -11.45 1.38
C SER A 521 -5.86 -10.25 0.64
N LEU A 522 -5.72 -9.10 1.31
CA LEU A 522 -5.00 -7.93 0.76
C LEU A 522 -3.50 -8.18 0.53
N LEU A 523 -2.91 -9.16 1.22
CA LEU A 523 -1.50 -9.51 1.14
C LEU A 523 -1.21 -10.63 0.14
N SER A 524 -2.24 -11.27 -0.44
CA SER A 524 -2.07 -12.33 -1.44
C SER A 524 -1.19 -11.85 -2.58
N ARG A 525 -0.24 -12.67 -3.02
CA ARG A 525 0.77 -12.37 -4.04
C ARG A 525 0.76 -13.40 -5.15
N ASN A 526 0.33 -14.61 -4.83
CA ASN A 526 0.18 -15.73 -5.76
C ASN A 526 -1.04 -16.56 -5.35
N ASP A 527 -1.46 -17.46 -6.23
CA ASP A 527 -2.69 -18.24 -6.03
C ASP A 527 -2.63 -19.05 -4.73
N LYS A 528 -1.49 -19.66 -4.35
CA LYS A 528 -1.38 -20.45 -3.10
C LYS A 528 -1.58 -19.62 -1.81
N ASP A 529 -1.51 -18.29 -1.87
CA ASP A 529 -1.73 -17.44 -0.70
C ASP A 529 -3.18 -17.50 -0.19
N TYR A 530 -4.13 -18.03 -0.97
CA TYR A 530 -5.49 -18.29 -0.49
C TYR A 530 -5.50 -19.19 0.75
N LEU A 531 -4.50 -20.05 0.93
CA LEU A 531 -4.38 -20.93 2.08
C LEU A 531 -4.24 -20.14 3.40
N PHE A 532 -3.67 -18.93 3.39
CA PHE A 532 -3.63 -18.08 4.58
C PHE A 532 -5.02 -17.49 4.91
N ILE A 533 -5.85 -17.25 3.88
CA ILE A 533 -7.24 -16.83 4.07
C ILE A 533 -8.03 -18.00 4.68
N GLU A 534 -7.84 -19.21 4.16
CA GLU A 534 -8.48 -20.41 4.69
C GLU A 534 -8.05 -20.71 6.14
N GLU A 535 -6.76 -20.58 6.45
CA GLU A 535 -6.24 -20.66 7.83
C GLU A 535 -6.94 -19.66 8.75
N ALA A 536 -7.05 -18.40 8.33
CA ALA A 536 -7.73 -17.36 9.10
C ALA A 536 -9.21 -17.69 9.34
N LEU A 537 -9.93 -18.18 8.33
CA LEU A 537 -11.32 -18.62 8.45
C LEU A 537 -11.47 -19.82 9.39
N LEU A 538 -10.55 -20.77 9.37
CA LEU A 538 -10.56 -21.92 10.28
C LEU A 538 -10.24 -21.52 11.72
N LYS A 539 -9.33 -20.56 11.91
CA LYS A 539 -9.04 -20.00 13.24
C LYS A 539 -10.29 -19.35 13.85
N LEU A 540 -11.03 -18.58 13.06
CA LEU A 540 -12.31 -17.99 13.50
C LEU A 540 -13.33 -19.06 13.90
N LYS A 541 -13.42 -20.17 13.14
CA LYS A 541 -14.30 -21.30 13.48
C LYS A 541 -14.06 -21.81 14.91
N HIS A 542 -12.79 -21.94 15.32
CA HIS A 542 -12.43 -22.49 16.63
C HIS A 542 -12.81 -21.58 17.79
N ASN A 543 -12.82 -20.26 17.54
CA ASN A 543 -13.06 -19.23 18.56
C ASN A 543 -14.44 -18.55 18.42
N TRP A 544 -15.31 -19.02 17.52
CA TRP A 544 -16.56 -18.33 17.17
C TRP A 544 -17.52 -18.17 18.37
N THR A 545 -17.78 -19.24 19.11
CA THR A 545 -18.70 -19.20 20.26
C THR A 545 -18.25 -18.18 21.32
N PRO A 546 -16.97 -18.15 21.77
CA PRO A 546 -16.48 -17.08 22.62
C PRO A 546 -16.68 -15.66 22.05
N TYR A 547 -16.50 -15.46 20.74
CA TYR A 547 -16.72 -14.16 20.11
C TYR A 547 -18.19 -13.75 20.11
N LEU A 548 -19.08 -14.71 19.85
CA LEU A 548 -20.53 -14.51 19.85
C LEU A 548 -21.03 -14.21 21.26
N ASP A 549 -20.66 -15.02 22.25
CA ASP A 549 -21.05 -14.85 23.66
C ASP A 549 -20.54 -13.51 24.23
N SER A 550 -19.40 -13.03 23.74
CA SER A 550 -18.83 -11.73 24.11
C SER A 550 -19.42 -10.55 23.31
N GLY A 551 -20.32 -10.80 22.36
CA GLY A 551 -20.95 -9.78 21.52
C GLY A 551 -19.99 -9.07 20.56
N LEU A 552 -18.90 -9.72 20.12
CA LEU A 552 -17.92 -9.12 19.21
C LEU A 552 -18.28 -9.31 17.73
N VAL A 553 -18.96 -10.42 17.42
CA VAL A 553 -19.45 -10.79 16.08
C VAL A 553 -20.95 -10.56 16.01
N LYS A 554 -21.49 -10.44 14.79
CA LYS A 554 -22.93 -10.23 14.60
C LYS A 554 -23.69 -11.53 14.85
N ASP A 555 -24.68 -11.48 15.73
CA ASP A 555 -25.62 -12.58 15.95
C ASP A 555 -26.75 -12.53 14.92
N ASP A 556 -26.91 -13.61 14.15
CA ASP A 556 -27.98 -13.80 13.18
C ASP A 556 -29.10 -14.70 13.70
N GLY A 557 -29.03 -15.09 14.98
CA GLY A 557 -29.96 -15.98 15.66
C GLY A 557 -29.63 -17.47 15.49
N SER A 558 -28.72 -17.85 14.57
CA SER A 558 -28.33 -19.25 14.38
C SER A 558 -27.46 -19.77 15.54
N LYS A 559 -26.70 -18.87 16.17
CA LYS A 559 -25.63 -19.17 17.14
C LYS A 559 -24.55 -20.13 16.64
N GLU A 560 -24.48 -20.33 15.33
CA GLU A 560 -23.51 -21.19 14.68
C GLU A 560 -22.47 -20.37 13.92
N TYR A 561 -21.34 -21.01 13.59
CA TYR A 561 -20.40 -20.42 12.66
C TYR A 561 -21.02 -20.38 11.24
N PRO A 562 -21.03 -19.22 10.55
CA PRO A 562 -21.72 -19.07 9.25
C PRO A 562 -21.16 -19.96 8.14
N VAL A 563 -19.89 -20.35 8.23
CA VAL A 563 -19.22 -21.11 7.18
C VAL A 563 -19.09 -22.59 7.56
N LYS A 564 -19.31 -23.49 6.59
CA LYS A 564 -19.23 -24.95 6.78
C LYS A 564 -18.03 -25.54 6.04
N TRP A 565 -17.50 -26.65 6.57
CA TRP A 565 -16.43 -27.46 5.97
C TRP A 565 -16.79 -28.93 6.11
N SER A 566 -16.49 -29.70 5.07
CA SER A 566 -16.46 -31.16 5.14
C SER A 566 -15.16 -31.64 5.79
N GLU A 567 -15.11 -32.91 6.22
CA GLU A 567 -13.85 -33.53 6.68
C GLU A 567 -12.79 -33.58 5.58
N GLU A 568 -13.22 -33.71 4.32
CA GLU A 568 -12.33 -33.72 3.17
C GLU A 568 -11.69 -32.35 2.95
N ASP A 569 -12.45 -31.26 3.08
CA ASP A 569 -11.90 -29.90 3.00
C ASP A 569 -10.79 -29.70 4.04
N LEU A 570 -11.00 -30.14 5.29
CA LEU A 570 -10.03 -29.97 6.38
C LEU A 570 -8.74 -30.76 6.13
N LYS A 571 -8.85 -32.02 5.69
CA LYS A 571 -7.68 -32.86 5.36
C LYS A 571 -6.90 -32.29 4.18
N SER A 572 -7.62 -31.82 3.16
CA SER A 572 -7.04 -31.21 1.96
C SER A 572 -6.29 -29.91 2.29
N PHE A 573 -6.88 -29.06 3.14
CA PHE A 573 -6.24 -27.84 3.64
C PHE A 573 -4.97 -28.16 4.42
N GLU A 574 -5.01 -29.08 5.40
CA GLU A 574 -3.86 -29.41 6.25
C GLU A 574 -2.66 -29.89 5.42
N ALA A 575 -2.90 -30.77 4.44
CA ALA A 575 -1.87 -31.25 3.54
C ALA A 575 -1.28 -30.12 2.67
N ALA A 576 -2.13 -29.34 2.01
CA ALA A 576 -1.71 -28.25 1.11
C ALA A 576 -0.99 -27.14 1.86
N PHE A 577 -1.47 -26.76 3.05
CA PHE A 577 -0.86 -25.72 3.87
C PHE A 577 0.50 -26.14 4.41
N THR A 578 0.63 -27.38 4.89
CA THR A 578 1.92 -27.92 5.35
C THR A 578 2.95 -27.94 4.22
N GLU A 579 2.55 -28.34 3.02
CA GLU A 579 3.42 -28.31 1.84
C GLU A 579 3.83 -26.89 1.48
N TYR A 580 2.87 -25.96 1.45
CA TYR A 580 3.15 -24.57 1.09
C TYR A 580 4.05 -23.88 2.11
N GLN A 581 3.87 -24.14 3.41
CA GLN A 581 4.80 -23.66 4.44
C GLN A 581 6.22 -24.17 4.20
N LYS A 582 6.40 -25.46 3.90
CA LYS A 582 7.72 -26.02 3.55
C LYS A 582 8.32 -25.36 2.30
N GLU A 583 7.50 -25.00 1.31
CA GLU A 583 7.95 -24.25 0.13
C GLU A 583 8.49 -22.87 0.53
N LEU A 584 7.72 -22.11 1.33
CA LEU A 584 8.10 -20.76 1.76
C LEU A 584 9.37 -20.75 2.62
N MET A 585 9.54 -21.74 3.49
CA MET A 585 10.76 -21.92 4.30
C MET A 585 12.02 -22.07 3.45
N ASN A 586 11.89 -22.70 2.28
CA ASN A 586 13.00 -23.05 1.41
C ASN A 586 13.21 -22.05 0.26
N ARG A 587 12.43 -20.97 0.23
CA ARG A 587 12.49 -19.95 -0.82
C ARG A 587 12.91 -18.61 -0.25
N PRO A 588 14.22 -18.29 -0.26
CA PRO A 588 14.68 -16.95 0.08
C PRO A 588 13.95 -15.90 -0.77
N PHE A 589 13.68 -14.74 -0.20
CA PHE A 589 12.97 -13.65 -0.87
C PHE A 589 11.55 -14.02 -1.36
N ALA A 590 10.90 -15.07 -0.82
CA ALA A 590 9.50 -15.36 -1.11
C ALA A 590 8.59 -14.14 -0.84
N ALA A 591 8.88 -13.38 0.22
CA ALA A 591 8.15 -12.17 0.58
C ALA A 591 8.25 -11.03 -0.46
N THR A 592 9.27 -11.06 -1.34
CA THR A 592 9.41 -10.09 -2.43
C THR A 592 9.15 -10.71 -3.79
N GLN A 593 8.58 -11.93 -3.83
CA GLN A 593 8.39 -12.74 -5.03
C GLN A 593 9.71 -13.00 -5.79
N GLY A 594 10.82 -13.10 -5.06
CA GLY A 594 12.16 -13.26 -5.63
C GLY A 594 12.78 -11.98 -6.16
N TRP A 595 12.17 -10.80 -5.95
CA TRP A 595 12.84 -9.52 -6.23
C TRP A 595 13.88 -9.21 -5.16
N VAL A 596 15.08 -8.85 -5.58
CA VAL A 596 16.21 -8.50 -4.72
C VAL A 596 16.71 -7.11 -5.11
N PRO A 597 16.91 -6.19 -4.15
CA PRO A 597 17.58 -4.91 -4.41
C PRO A 597 18.91 -5.12 -5.12
N GLN A 598 19.26 -4.25 -6.07
CA GLN A 598 20.38 -4.50 -6.98
C GLN A 598 21.72 -4.64 -6.25
N ASP A 599 21.97 -3.81 -5.24
CA ASP A 599 23.16 -3.86 -4.37
C ASP A 599 23.28 -5.20 -3.63
N THR A 600 22.16 -5.68 -3.10
CA THR A 600 22.05 -6.94 -2.38
C THR A 600 22.25 -8.12 -3.32
N PHE A 601 21.66 -8.04 -4.51
CA PHE A 601 21.82 -9.04 -5.55
C PHE A 601 23.29 -9.17 -5.98
N GLU A 602 23.96 -8.05 -6.28
CA GLU A 602 25.38 -8.02 -6.65
C GLU A 602 26.28 -8.56 -5.54
N LYS A 603 25.98 -8.23 -4.29
CA LYS A 603 26.70 -8.77 -3.13
C LYS A 603 26.52 -10.28 -3.01
N LEU A 604 25.29 -10.79 -3.09
CA LEU A 604 25.00 -12.22 -2.99
C LEU A 604 25.64 -13.01 -4.15
N LEU A 605 25.62 -12.44 -5.35
CA LEU A 605 26.28 -13.01 -6.53
C LEU A 605 27.81 -13.01 -6.37
N GLY A 606 28.39 -11.88 -5.96
CA GLY A 606 29.83 -11.74 -5.76
C GLY A 606 30.38 -12.61 -4.62
N GLN A 607 29.57 -12.89 -3.61
CA GLN A 607 29.90 -13.82 -2.51
C GLN A 607 29.66 -15.29 -2.89
N GLY A 608 29.12 -15.57 -4.08
CA GLY A 608 28.87 -16.92 -4.58
C GLY A 608 27.65 -17.61 -3.98
N PHE A 609 26.79 -16.90 -3.23
CA PHE A 609 25.53 -17.44 -2.71
C PHE A 609 24.48 -17.65 -3.81
N LEU A 610 24.56 -16.85 -4.88
CA LEU A 610 23.73 -17.00 -6.07
C LEU A 610 24.56 -17.56 -7.22
N GLU A 611 23.93 -18.40 -8.04
CA GLU A 611 24.45 -18.83 -9.33
C GLU A 611 23.40 -18.61 -10.42
N LYS A 612 23.88 -18.31 -11.62
CA LYS A 612 23.03 -18.22 -12.80
C LYS A 612 22.86 -19.63 -13.38
N VAL A 613 21.61 -20.10 -13.44
CA VAL A 613 21.23 -21.38 -14.04
C VAL A 613 20.25 -21.06 -15.15
N ASP A 614 20.65 -21.31 -16.39
CA ASP A 614 19.95 -20.85 -17.60
C ASP A 614 19.76 -19.32 -17.59
N ASP A 615 18.51 -18.85 -17.66
CA ASP A 615 18.11 -17.44 -17.58
C ASP A 615 17.60 -17.02 -16.17
N GLU A 616 17.77 -17.87 -15.16
CA GLU A 616 17.35 -17.61 -13.78
C GLU A 616 18.55 -17.58 -12.81
N TYR A 617 18.32 -17.05 -11.61
CA TYR A 617 19.27 -17.08 -10.50
C TYR A 617 18.74 -17.98 -9.38
N LYS A 618 19.59 -18.87 -8.90
CA LYS A 618 19.26 -19.79 -7.80
C LYS A 618 20.28 -19.65 -6.68
N PHE A 619 19.83 -19.86 -5.45
CA PHE A 619 20.73 -20.03 -4.33
C PHE A 619 21.46 -21.35 -4.49
N LYS A 620 22.79 -21.33 -4.33
CA LYS A 620 23.55 -22.57 -4.22
C LYS A 620 23.02 -23.33 -3.01
N LYS A 621 22.65 -24.59 -3.22
CA LYS A 621 22.38 -25.50 -2.10
C LYS A 621 23.75 -25.88 -1.53
N ASP A 622 23.94 -25.59 -0.24
CA ASP A 622 25.08 -26.11 0.51
C ASP A 622 25.10 -27.65 0.51
#